data_AF-A0AAW1BLY3-F1
#
_entry.id   AF-A0AAW1BLY3-F1
#
_cell.length_a   1.000
_cell.length_b   1.000
_cell.length_c   1.000
_cell.angle_alpha   90.00
_cell.angle_beta   90.00
_cell.angle_gamma   90.00
#
_symmetry.space_group_name_H-M   'P 1'
#
loop_
_entity.id
_entity.type
_entity.pdbx_description
1 polymer ?
#
loop_
_entity_poly.entity_id
_entity_poly.type
_entity_poly.pdbx_seq_one_letter_code
_entity_poly.pdbx_strand_id
1 'polypeptide(L)'
;MQKELKQGVKKPFAEVIAANIGDAQAMGQKPITFVRQVSALCMYPDLLNSPDFPEDAKQKARRLLAACGGQSIGAYSASPGIQLIRQDVAAFIQRRDGGIPSSPENIYLSTGASSAVVTFQDPAREHHQC
;
A
#
# COMPACT_ATOMS: atom_id res chain seq x y z
N MET A 1 -29.96 -6.88 10.09
CA MET A 1 -29.92 -7.90 9.01
C MET A 1 -28.86 -8.98 9.21
N GLN A 2 -27.56 -8.71 9.10
CA GLN A 2 -26.53 -9.76 9.19
C GLN A 2 -26.50 -10.46 10.57
N LYS A 3 -26.69 -9.69 11.65
CA LYS A 3 -26.87 -10.21 13.01
C LYS A 3 -28.14 -11.06 13.17
N GLU A 4 -29.24 -10.64 12.55
CA GLU A 4 -30.52 -11.38 12.57
C GLU A 4 -30.41 -12.72 11.84
N LEU A 5 -29.75 -12.75 10.67
CA LEU A 5 -29.46 -14.01 9.97
C LEU A 5 -28.61 -14.97 10.82
N LYS A 6 -27.58 -14.46 11.52
CA LYS A 6 -26.78 -15.25 12.47
C LYS A 6 -27.59 -15.79 13.66
N GLN A 7 -28.68 -15.11 14.02
CA GLN A 7 -29.61 -15.53 15.07
C GLN A 7 -30.73 -16.44 14.55
N GLY A 8 -30.69 -16.84 13.28
CA GLY A 8 -31.67 -17.76 12.68
C GLY A 8 -32.99 -17.10 12.27
N VAL A 9 -33.08 -15.77 12.27
CA VAL A 9 -34.27 -15.06 11.78
C VAL A 9 -34.41 -15.30 10.28
N LYS A 10 -35.52 -15.92 9.87
CA LYS A 10 -35.81 -16.16 8.45
C LYS A 10 -35.97 -14.85 7.69
N LYS A 11 -35.25 -14.72 6.59
CA LYS A 11 -35.31 -13.61 5.62
C LYS A 11 -35.42 -14.21 4.20
N PRO A 12 -35.86 -13.45 3.18
CA PRO A 12 -35.93 -13.93 1.79
C PRO A 12 -34.57 -14.15 1.12
N PHE A 13 -33.47 -14.10 1.86
CA PHE A 13 -32.09 -14.27 1.41
C PHE A 13 -31.28 -14.98 2.49
N ALA A 14 -30.23 -15.70 2.07
CA ALA A 14 -29.39 -16.50 2.97
C ALA A 14 -28.21 -15.70 3.55
N GLU A 15 -27.79 -14.63 2.87
CA GLU A 15 -26.63 -13.83 3.26
C GLU A 15 -26.83 -12.34 2.97
N VAL A 16 -26.00 -11.51 3.61
CA VAL A 16 -25.90 -10.08 3.30
C VAL A 16 -24.56 -9.85 2.62
N ILE A 17 -24.61 -9.34 1.39
CA ILE A 17 -23.45 -8.96 0.61
C ILE A 17 -23.21 -7.46 0.81
N ALA A 18 -22.01 -7.08 1.25
CA ALA A 18 -21.64 -5.68 1.45
C ALA A 18 -21.24 -5.03 0.12
N ALA A 19 -22.23 -4.54 -0.65
CA ALA A 19 -22.01 -3.87 -1.93
C ALA A 19 -21.75 -2.35 -1.79
N ASN A 20 -21.65 -1.83 -0.56
CA ASN A 20 -21.49 -0.40 -0.27
C ASN A 20 -20.02 0.00 0.00
N ILE A 21 -19.10 -0.95 0.06
CA ILE A 21 -17.67 -0.72 0.30
C ILE A 21 -16.87 -1.43 -0.80
N GLY A 22 -15.94 -0.73 -1.41
CA GLY A 22 -15.04 -1.28 -2.43
C GLY A 22 -13.91 -2.15 -1.85
N ASP A 23 -14.22 -3.11 -0.98
CA ASP A 23 -13.23 -4.05 -0.44
C ASP A 23 -13.16 -5.31 -1.31
N ALA A 24 -12.33 -5.27 -2.34
CA ALA A 24 -12.24 -6.33 -3.33
C ALA A 24 -11.76 -7.68 -2.73
N GLN A 25 -10.91 -7.67 -1.69
CA GLN A 25 -10.46 -8.91 -1.05
C GLN A 25 -11.57 -9.53 -0.20
N ALA A 26 -12.34 -8.71 0.53
CA ALA A 26 -13.55 -9.20 1.21
C ALA A 26 -14.58 -9.78 0.23
N MET A 27 -14.57 -9.30 -1.01
CA MET A 27 -15.41 -9.80 -2.12
C MET A 27 -14.79 -10.98 -2.89
N GLY A 28 -13.71 -11.58 -2.39
CA GLY A 28 -13.14 -12.82 -2.95
C GLY A 28 -12.03 -12.63 -3.98
N GLN A 29 -11.54 -11.40 -4.21
CA GLN A 29 -10.35 -11.20 -5.02
C GLN A 29 -9.15 -11.93 -4.41
N LYS A 30 -8.56 -12.86 -5.16
CA LYS A 30 -7.33 -13.54 -4.73
C LYS A 30 -6.20 -12.51 -4.60
N PRO A 31 -5.46 -12.51 -3.47
CA PRO A 31 -4.30 -11.64 -3.33
C PRO A 31 -3.24 -11.89 -4.40
N ILE A 32 -2.50 -10.84 -4.77
CA ILE A 32 -1.40 -10.94 -5.73
C ILE A 32 -0.19 -11.61 -5.06
N THR A 33 0.22 -12.77 -5.57
CA THR A 33 1.29 -13.61 -5.00
C THR A 33 2.62 -12.85 -4.83
N PHE A 34 3.06 -12.17 -5.89
CA PHE A 34 4.34 -11.43 -5.88
C PHE A 34 4.38 -10.36 -4.76
N VAL A 35 3.28 -9.62 -4.57
CA VAL A 35 3.19 -8.60 -3.51
C VAL A 35 3.30 -9.25 -2.14
N ARG A 36 2.59 -10.37 -1.91
CA ARG A 36 2.67 -11.10 -0.63
C ARG A 36 4.08 -11.63 -0.36
N GLN A 37 4.74 -12.15 -1.38
CA GLN A 37 6.10 -12.68 -1.25
C GLN A 37 7.09 -11.58 -0.84
N VAL A 38 7.07 -10.44 -1.55
CA VAL A 38 7.93 -9.29 -1.22
C VAL A 38 7.63 -8.77 0.19
N SER A 39 6.35 -8.62 0.56
CA SER A 39 5.98 -8.19 1.91
C SER A 39 6.48 -9.13 2.99
N ALA A 40 6.32 -10.45 2.80
CA ALA A 40 6.81 -11.45 3.75
C ALA A 40 8.34 -11.39 3.92
N LEU A 41 9.07 -11.27 2.81
CA LEU A 41 10.54 -11.13 2.81
C LEU A 41 11.00 -9.84 3.52
N CYS A 42 10.26 -8.73 3.36
CA CYS A 42 10.57 -7.49 4.08
C CYS A 42 10.24 -7.57 5.58
N MET A 43 9.19 -8.32 5.97
CA MET A 43 8.79 -8.50 7.37
C MET A 43 9.69 -9.49 8.11
N TYR A 44 10.18 -10.52 7.42
CA TYR A 44 11.08 -11.52 7.98
C TYR A 44 12.27 -11.79 7.04
N PRO A 45 13.32 -10.96 7.08
CA PRO A 45 14.45 -11.01 6.14
C PRO A 45 15.23 -12.33 6.08
N ASP A 46 15.19 -13.16 7.13
CA ASP A 46 15.82 -14.50 7.11
C ASP A 46 15.28 -15.38 5.95
N LEU A 47 14.04 -15.13 5.51
CA LEU A 47 13.42 -15.82 4.38
C LEU A 47 14.09 -15.51 3.03
N LEU A 48 14.98 -14.51 2.94
CA LEU A 48 15.77 -14.27 1.73
C LEU A 48 16.65 -15.47 1.36
N ASN A 49 17.00 -16.31 2.34
CA ASN A 49 17.78 -17.52 2.15
C ASN A 49 16.91 -18.76 1.83
N SER A 50 15.58 -18.68 1.97
CA SER A 50 14.69 -19.80 1.67
C SER A 50 14.63 -20.07 0.16
N PRO A 51 14.66 -21.35 -0.28
CA PRO A 51 14.45 -21.71 -1.68
C PRO A 51 13.00 -21.52 -2.15
N ASP A 52 12.05 -21.28 -1.25
CA ASP A 52 10.61 -21.20 -1.56
C ASP A 52 10.18 -19.88 -2.23
N PHE A 53 11.08 -18.90 -2.25
CA PHE A 53 10.81 -17.58 -2.82
C PHE A 53 11.56 -17.38 -4.13
N PRO A 54 10.88 -16.86 -5.17
CA PRO A 54 11.52 -16.59 -6.45
C PRO A 54 12.51 -15.43 -6.31
N GLU A 55 13.54 -15.45 -7.14
CA GLU A 55 14.68 -14.54 -7.01
C GLU A 55 14.32 -13.07 -7.31
N ASP A 56 13.33 -12.83 -8.18
CA ASP A 56 12.80 -11.48 -8.45
C ASP A 56 12.12 -10.85 -7.22
N ALA A 57 11.35 -11.64 -6.45
CA ALA A 57 10.76 -11.19 -5.19
C ALA A 57 11.85 -10.87 -4.15
N LYS A 58 12.89 -11.72 -4.06
CA LYS A 58 14.04 -11.47 -3.18
C LYS A 58 14.81 -10.22 -3.57
N GLN A 59 15.04 -10.00 -4.87
CA GLN A 59 15.69 -8.78 -5.37
C GLN A 59 14.87 -7.53 -5.04
N LYS A 60 13.55 -7.56 -5.23
CA LYS A 60 12.68 -6.44 -4.86
C LYS A 60 12.72 -6.19 -3.35
N ALA A 61 12.67 -7.23 -2.52
CA ALA A 61 12.77 -7.10 -1.07
C ALA A 61 14.12 -6.52 -0.63
N ARG A 62 15.24 -7.03 -1.15
CA ARG A 62 16.58 -6.48 -0.90
C ARG A 62 16.69 -5.00 -1.25
N ARG A 63 16.17 -4.61 -2.43
CA ARG A 63 16.15 -3.21 -2.87
C ARG A 63 15.33 -2.32 -1.94
N LEU A 64 14.17 -2.79 -1.46
CA LEU A 64 13.32 -2.04 -0.53
C LEU A 64 13.98 -1.91 0.85
N LEU A 65 14.49 -3.01 1.42
CA LEU A 65 15.17 -3.00 2.71
C LEU A 65 16.39 -2.06 2.67
N ALA A 66 17.20 -2.09 1.62
CA ALA A 66 18.35 -1.20 1.47
C ALA A 66 17.99 0.30 1.44
N ALA A 67 16.75 0.65 1.09
CA ALA A 67 16.27 2.03 1.10
C ALA A 67 15.69 2.47 2.46
N CYS A 68 15.48 1.53 3.39
CA CYS A 68 15.03 1.83 4.74
C CYS A 68 16.23 2.09 5.68
N GLY A 69 16.02 2.97 6.67
CA GLY A 69 16.99 3.17 7.74
C GLY A 69 17.27 1.86 8.48
N GLY A 70 18.55 1.54 8.70
CA GLY A 70 18.94 0.30 9.39
C GLY A 70 18.47 -0.99 8.69
N GLN A 71 18.16 -0.92 7.39
CA GLN A 71 17.64 -2.04 6.61
C GLN A 71 16.36 -2.66 7.18
N SER A 72 15.55 -1.87 7.89
CA SER A 72 14.34 -2.34 8.56
C SER A 72 13.13 -1.53 8.11
N ILE A 73 12.05 -2.23 7.75
CA ILE A 73 10.76 -1.58 7.44
C ILE A 73 10.07 -0.95 8.66
N GLY A 74 10.61 -1.16 9.87
CA GLY A 74 10.15 -0.50 11.09
C GLY A 74 10.80 0.86 11.36
N ALA A 75 11.81 1.25 10.58
CA ALA A 75 12.46 2.55 10.74
C ALA A 75 11.58 3.68 10.19
N TYR A 76 11.64 4.85 10.83
CA TYR A 76 11.01 6.06 10.30
C TYR A 76 11.56 6.43 8.92
N SER A 77 10.68 6.90 8.04
CA SER A 77 11.08 7.53 6.78
C SER A 77 11.20 9.04 6.93
N ALA A 78 11.89 9.70 5.98
CA ALA A 78 11.77 11.14 5.80
C ALA A 78 10.29 11.55 5.59
N SER A 79 9.96 12.81 5.89
CA SER A 79 8.56 13.29 5.86
C SER A 79 7.82 13.06 4.53
N PRO A 80 8.45 13.22 3.34
CA PRO A 80 7.78 12.89 2.07
C PRO A 80 7.65 11.38 1.79
N GLY A 81 8.34 10.55 2.56
CA GLY A 81 8.47 9.11 2.36
C GLY A 81 9.84 8.68 1.83
N ILE A 82 10.03 7.37 1.72
CA ILE A 82 11.28 6.74 1.26
C ILE A 82 11.59 7.18 -0.18
N GLN A 83 12.76 7.79 -0.39
CA GLN A 83 13.17 8.39 -1.67
C GLN A 83 13.12 7.38 -2.84
N LEU A 84 13.62 6.17 -2.63
CA LEU A 84 13.58 5.10 -3.63
C LEU A 84 12.13 4.81 -4.08
N ILE A 85 11.18 4.76 -3.14
CA ILE A 85 9.77 4.50 -3.46
C ILE A 85 9.18 5.68 -4.24
N ARG A 86 9.51 6.93 -3.86
CA ARG A 86 9.09 8.12 -4.63
C ARG A 86 9.62 8.09 -6.06
N GLN A 87 10.86 7.67 -6.28
CA GLN A 87 11.43 7.48 -7.62
C GLN A 87 10.69 6.39 -8.43
N ASP A 88 10.38 5.25 -7.80
CA ASP A 88 9.61 4.16 -8.44
C ASP A 88 8.21 4.66 -8.85
N VAL A 89 7.54 5.48 -8.01
CA VAL A 89 6.23 6.07 -8.31
C VAL A 89 6.33 7.08 -9.45
N ALA A 90 7.32 7.98 -9.44
CA ALA A 90 7.55 8.93 -10.54
C ALA A 90 7.74 8.20 -11.88
N ALA A 91 8.59 7.18 -11.89
CA ALA A 91 8.82 6.36 -13.07
C ALA A 91 7.55 5.60 -13.52
N PHE A 92 6.72 5.14 -12.58
CA PHE A 92 5.42 4.55 -12.90
C PHE A 92 4.46 5.57 -13.55
N ILE A 93 4.33 6.76 -12.98
CA ILE A 93 3.48 7.84 -13.52
C ILE A 93 3.94 8.19 -14.94
N GLN A 94 5.24 8.40 -15.14
CA GLN A 94 5.80 8.70 -16.46
C GLN A 94 5.50 7.61 -17.49
N ARG A 95 5.63 6.33 -17.13
CA ARG A 95 5.28 5.21 -18.05
C ARG A 95 3.78 5.16 -18.34
N ARG A 96 2.94 5.34 -17.33
CA ARG A 96 1.47 5.36 -17.46
C ARG A 96 1.02 6.49 -18.39
N ASP A 97 1.65 7.65 -18.27
CA ASP A 97 1.27 8.89 -18.96
C ASP A 97 2.01 9.08 -20.30
N GLY A 98 2.47 7.98 -20.93
CA GLY A 98 3.03 8.01 -22.28
C GLY A 98 4.39 8.71 -22.41
N GLY A 99 5.16 8.77 -21.33
CA GLY A 99 6.50 9.37 -21.31
C GLY A 99 6.55 10.81 -20.77
N ILE A 100 5.42 11.38 -20.37
CA ILE A 100 5.38 12.70 -19.73
C ILE A 100 6.18 12.65 -18.41
N PRO A 101 7.21 13.50 -18.23
CA PRO A 101 8.06 13.46 -17.04
C PRO A 101 7.27 13.65 -15.74
N SER A 102 7.62 12.86 -14.73
CA SER A 102 7.13 13.01 -13.36
C SER A 102 8.32 13.16 -12.41
N SER A 103 8.24 14.10 -11.47
CA SER A 103 9.31 14.38 -10.52
C SER A 103 9.03 13.68 -9.18
N PRO A 104 10.00 12.96 -8.59
CA PRO A 104 9.87 12.39 -7.24
C PRO A 104 9.73 13.44 -6.14
N GLU A 105 10.13 14.69 -6.39
CA GLU A 105 9.95 15.81 -5.45
C GLU A 105 8.49 16.27 -5.34
N ASN A 106 7.66 15.90 -6.32
CA ASN A 106 6.22 16.19 -6.29
C ASN A 106 5.40 15.02 -5.71
N ILE A 107 6.05 14.03 -5.09
CA ILE A 107 5.42 12.80 -4.61
C ILE A 107 5.54 12.71 -3.10
N TYR A 108 4.40 12.59 -2.42
CA TYR A 108 4.30 12.40 -0.98
C TYR A 108 3.59 11.09 -0.69
N LEU A 109 4.22 10.22 0.08
CA LEU A 109 3.61 8.96 0.51
C LEU A 109 2.70 9.20 1.72
N SER A 110 1.52 8.59 1.72
CA SER A 110 0.53 8.71 2.80
C SER A 110 -0.02 7.34 3.21
N THR A 111 -0.68 7.27 4.37
CA THR A 111 -1.39 6.08 4.86
C THR A 111 -2.76 5.93 4.18
N GLY A 112 -2.74 5.82 2.85
CA GLY A 112 -3.92 5.81 2.00
C GLY A 112 -4.37 7.21 1.56
N ALA A 113 -5.29 7.23 0.59
CA ALA A 113 -5.75 8.47 -0.05
C ALA A 113 -6.51 9.39 0.91
N SER A 114 -7.30 8.83 1.84
CA SER A 114 -8.07 9.62 2.82
C SER A 114 -7.17 10.49 3.69
N SER A 115 -6.05 9.96 4.16
CA SER A 115 -5.06 10.73 4.94
C SER A 115 -4.47 11.88 4.12
N ALA A 116 -4.20 11.66 2.83
CA ALA A 116 -3.71 12.72 1.94
C ALA A 116 -4.76 13.84 1.78
N VAL A 117 -6.03 13.49 1.52
CA VAL A 117 -7.11 14.50 1.37
C VAL A 117 -7.26 15.34 2.63
N VAL A 118 -7.30 14.72 3.81
CA VAL A 118 -7.35 15.44 5.09
C VAL A 118 -6.16 16.39 5.23
N THR A 119 -4.97 15.92 4.87
CA THR A 119 -3.74 16.71 4.94
C THR A 119 -3.74 17.92 3.99
N PHE A 120 -4.37 17.80 2.82
CA PHE A 120 -4.48 18.90 1.84
C PHE A 120 -5.60 19.88 2.16
N GLN A 121 -6.69 19.41 2.76
CA GLN A 121 -7.86 20.23 3.10
C GLN A 121 -7.76 20.86 4.49
N ASP A 122 -6.67 20.63 5.23
CA ASP A 122 -6.47 21.19 6.56
C ASP A 122 -6.26 22.72 6.49
N PRO A 123 -7.24 23.52 6.97
CA PRO A 123 -7.15 24.98 6.94
C PRO A 123 -6.00 25.54 7.80
N ALA A 124 -5.47 24.74 8.74
CA ALA A 124 -4.30 25.17 9.53
C ALA A 124 -3.03 25.35 8.68
N ARG A 125 -2.99 24.81 7.45
CA ARG A 125 -1.87 25.00 6.52
C ARG A 125 -1.94 26.29 5.69
N GLU A 126 -3.09 26.96 5.61
CA GLU A 126 -3.18 28.28 4.95
C GLU A 126 -2.54 29.39 5.81
N HIS A 127 -2.44 29.20 7.12
CA HIS A 127 -1.93 30.22 8.06
C HIS A 127 -0.42 30.13 8.35
N HIS A 128 0.33 29.28 7.67
CA HIS A 128 1.79 29.14 7.84
C HIS A 128 2.60 29.51 6.59
N GLN A 129 2.00 30.25 5.66
CA GLN A 129 2.69 30.87 4.52
C GLN A 129 2.71 32.41 4.57
N CYS A 130 2.50 33.03 5.74
CA CYS A 130 2.81 34.44 5.98
C CYS A 130 4.02 34.60 6.89
#